data_AF-G1VBL2-F1
#
_entry.id   AF-G1VBL2-F1
#
_cell.length_a   1.000
_cell.length_b   1.000
_cell.length_c   1.000
_cell.angle_alpha   90.00
_cell.angle_beta   90.00
_cell.angle_gamma   90.00
#
_symmetry.space_group_name_H-M   'P 1'
#
loop_
_entity.id
_entity.type
_entity.pdbx_description
1 polymer ?
#
loop_
_entity_poly.entity_id
_entity_poly.type
_entity_poly.pdbx_seq_one_letter_code
_entity_poly.pdbx_strand_id
1 'polypeptide(L)'
;MLTAQVLSVKNGDVFLDWTINVLRDEAKITSFKINGTYNGVIDEANKTISVYVPNTLDLHSLIPTIGLSTNATVSPSNGIATDFSNPVTFTVTNNTASAIYTVKVTAIGKPTAVFVSLPASMNELNSEELTACKWMLQNIPNSLYASFTDIKNGTVDLSECKVIWWHYHKDGGVDGKEAFERSAPEAVNAAVALRDYYNNGGSFLFTRYATNMPAEIGAVANNAAPNNCWGQNEADAEKVSGPWNFFIQGHTSHPLFQNLIMKSGEPNAIYTCDANYRITNSTAQWHIGTDWGGYDNLNKWRTETGAQDLAYGGDGAVVAWEFPATGTKGKILCIGSGCYDWYSVDDVPAFYHNNIAKMTQNAFNYLMNH
;
A
#
# COMPACT_ATOMS: atom_id res chain seq x y z
N MET A 1 26.99 -0.28 9.50
CA MET A 1 28.10 0.65 9.79
C MET A 1 29.34 -0.17 10.09
N LEU A 2 30.47 0.17 9.47
CA LEU A 2 31.76 -0.40 9.89
C LEU A 2 32.13 0.22 11.24
N THR A 3 32.48 -0.61 12.22
CA THR A 3 32.91 -0.16 13.54
C THR A 3 34.19 0.67 13.42
N ALA A 4 34.26 1.78 14.14
CA ALA A 4 35.47 2.58 14.24
C ALA A 4 36.63 1.70 14.73
N GLN A 5 37.75 1.73 14.02
CA GLN A 5 38.94 0.97 14.37
C GLN A 5 39.92 1.89 15.08
N VAL A 6 40.50 1.44 16.19
CA VAL A 6 41.56 2.18 16.88
C VAL A 6 42.91 1.65 16.42
N LEU A 7 43.71 2.51 15.80
CA LEU A 7 45.09 2.22 15.44
C LEU A 7 46.02 2.87 16.47
N SER A 8 46.72 2.05 17.24
CA SER A 8 47.74 2.51 18.18
C SER A 8 49.12 2.33 17.56
N VAL A 9 49.87 3.43 17.39
CA VAL A 9 51.27 3.42 16.95
C VAL A 9 52.16 3.68 18.15
N LYS A 10 53.12 2.79 18.44
CA LYS A 10 53.98 2.87 19.62
C LYS A 10 55.47 2.82 19.25
N ASN A 11 56.29 3.58 19.98
CA ASN A 11 57.75 3.46 20.02
C ASN A 11 58.24 3.61 21.46
N GLY A 12 58.56 2.48 22.11
CA GLY A 12 58.79 2.43 23.56
C GLY A 12 57.53 2.84 24.33
N ASP A 13 57.67 3.77 25.28
CA ASP A 13 56.58 4.28 26.12
C ASP A 13 55.77 5.41 25.46
N VAL A 14 56.17 5.84 24.26
CA VAL A 14 55.45 6.86 23.49
C VAL A 14 54.45 6.16 22.57
N PHE A 15 53.18 6.56 22.64
CA PHE A 15 52.12 6.07 21.76
C PHE A 15 51.28 7.19 21.19
N LEU A 16 50.69 6.92 20.02
CA LEU A 16 49.72 7.78 19.35
C LEU A 16 48.56 6.90 18.89
N ASP A 17 47.37 7.21 19.40
CA ASP A 17 46.15 6.49 19.04
C ASP A 17 45.35 7.28 18.01
N TRP A 18 44.95 6.60 16.94
CA TRP A 18 44.08 7.11 15.89
C TRP A 18 42.76 6.37 15.91
N THR A 19 41.65 7.11 15.78
CA THR A 19 40.34 6.52 15.48
C THR A 19 40.10 6.62 13.99
N ILE A 20 40.06 5.46 13.31
CA ILE A 20 39.80 5.35 11.88
C ILE A 20 38.31 5.03 11.70
N ASN A 21 37.60 5.92 11.01
CA ASN A 21 36.22 5.69 10.59
C ASN A 21 36.21 5.43 9.08
N VAL A 22 35.71 4.25 8.67
CA VAL A 22 35.45 3.97 7.26
C VAL A 22 33.99 4.35 6.97
N LEU A 23 33.80 5.47 6.31
CA LEU A 23 32.50 5.93 5.85
C LEU A 23 32.28 5.45 4.42
N ARG A 24 31.03 5.06 4.12
CA ARG A 24 30.59 4.82 2.74
C ARG A 24 29.96 6.11 2.24
N ASP A 25 30.56 6.69 1.22
CA ASP A 25 29.94 7.82 0.52
C ASP A 25 28.65 7.35 -0.15
N GLU A 26 27.53 7.92 0.23
CA GLU A 26 26.24 7.70 -0.43
C GLU A 26 25.69 9.03 -0.93
N ALA A 27 25.26 9.06 -2.19
CA ALA A 27 24.58 10.18 -2.83
C ALA A 27 23.18 9.72 -3.24
N LYS A 28 22.19 9.95 -2.37
CA LYS A 28 20.79 9.57 -2.61
C LYS A 28 19.83 10.66 -2.22
N ILE A 29 18.71 10.75 -2.95
CA ILE A 29 17.51 11.42 -2.46
C ILE A 29 16.71 10.40 -1.66
N THR A 30 16.50 10.67 -0.38
CA THR A 30 15.77 9.78 0.55
C THR A 30 14.31 10.21 0.72
N SER A 31 13.98 11.47 0.45
CA SER A 31 12.60 11.95 0.38
C SER A 31 12.50 13.16 -0.55
N PHE A 32 11.33 13.36 -1.14
CA PHE A 32 11.05 14.51 -1.99
C PHE A 32 9.60 14.93 -1.78
N LYS A 33 9.37 16.22 -1.48
CA LYS A 33 8.03 16.81 -1.38
C LYS A 33 7.98 18.13 -2.14
N ILE A 34 6.85 18.46 -2.75
CA ILE A 34 6.59 19.79 -3.31
C ILE A 34 5.71 20.58 -2.32
N ASN A 35 6.10 21.82 -2.05
CA ASN A 35 5.42 22.78 -1.17
C ASN A 35 5.14 22.23 0.23
N GLY A 36 5.94 21.27 0.70
CA GLY A 36 5.74 20.56 1.97
C GLY A 36 4.57 19.58 1.99
N THR A 37 3.76 19.51 0.92
CA THR A 37 2.49 18.77 0.89
C THR A 37 2.56 17.55 -0.03
N TYR A 38 3.03 17.70 -1.26
CA TYR A 38 2.87 16.65 -2.28
C TYR A 38 4.09 15.75 -2.33
N ASN A 39 3.92 14.48 -1.95
CA ASN A 39 5.00 13.51 -1.91
C ASN A 39 5.44 13.09 -3.32
N GLY A 40 6.76 12.97 -3.51
CA GLY A 40 7.36 12.38 -4.69
C GLY A 40 7.60 10.88 -4.53
N VAL A 41 7.27 10.12 -5.56
CA VAL A 41 7.58 8.69 -5.68
C VAL A 41 9.01 8.56 -6.18
N ILE A 42 9.92 8.08 -5.32
CA ILE A 42 11.32 7.85 -5.68
C ILE A 42 11.48 6.43 -6.22
N ASP A 43 11.91 6.34 -7.47
CA ASP A 43 12.44 5.13 -8.09
C ASP A 43 13.97 5.20 -8.04
N GLU A 44 14.54 4.51 -7.05
CA GLU A 44 15.98 4.51 -6.80
C GLU A 44 16.75 3.71 -7.86
N ALA A 45 16.14 2.71 -8.50
CA ALA A 45 16.79 1.91 -9.53
C ALA A 45 16.98 2.73 -10.81
N ASN A 46 15.95 3.46 -11.21
CA ASN A 46 15.96 4.30 -12.42
C ASN A 46 16.40 5.75 -12.16
N LYS A 47 16.58 6.14 -10.90
CA LYS A 47 16.90 7.51 -10.45
C LYS A 47 15.90 8.53 -10.98
N THR A 48 14.61 8.22 -10.85
CA THR A 48 13.53 9.13 -11.22
C THR A 48 12.64 9.44 -10.03
N ILE A 49 12.05 10.63 -10.03
CA ILE A 49 11.08 11.05 -9.02
C ILE A 49 9.84 11.57 -9.73
N SER A 50 8.69 10.99 -9.43
CA SER A 50 7.40 11.44 -9.96
C SER A 50 6.59 12.11 -8.85
N VAL A 51 6.13 13.33 -9.08
CA VAL A 51 5.27 14.06 -8.14
C VAL A 51 3.97 14.42 -8.85
N TYR A 52 2.84 14.19 -8.21
CA TYR A 52 1.54 14.62 -8.69
C TYR A 52 1.04 15.77 -7.82
N VAL A 53 0.64 16.86 -8.45
CA VAL A 53 0.17 18.09 -7.77
C VAL A 53 -1.13 18.57 -8.38
N PRO A 54 -2.00 19.30 -7.67
CA PRO A 54 -3.18 19.92 -8.25
C PRO A 54 -2.83 20.83 -9.44
N ASN A 55 -3.66 20.82 -10.47
CA ASN A 55 -3.52 21.64 -11.67
C ASN A 55 -3.75 23.14 -11.42
N THR A 56 -4.19 23.50 -10.22
CA THR A 56 -4.28 24.86 -9.73
C THR A 56 -2.94 25.42 -9.26
N LEU A 57 -1.91 24.57 -9.07
CA LEU A 57 -0.58 25.04 -8.72
C LEU A 57 0.17 25.56 -9.95
N ASP A 58 0.85 26.68 -9.76
CA ASP A 58 1.82 27.18 -10.72
C ASP A 58 3.10 26.33 -10.68
N LEU A 59 3.33 25.56 -11.76
CA LEU A 59 4.51 24.70 -11.87
C LEU A 59 5.82 25.49 -12.04
N HIS A 60 5.76 26.78 -12.36
CA HIS A 60 6.96 27.60 -12.61
C HIS A 60 7.73 27.98 -11.33
N SER A 61 7.13 27.81 -10.14
CA SER A 61 7.74 28.25 -8.89
C SER A 61 7.39 27.34 -7.70
N LEU A 62 7.53 26.03 -7.88
CA LEU A 62 7.30 25.06 -6.80
C LEU A 62 8.54 24.93 -5.92
N ILE A 63 8.34 24.80 -4.61
CA ILE A 63 9.43 24.69 -3.62
C ILE A 63 9.60 23.22 -3.24
N PRO A 64 10.69 22.55 -3.63
CA PRO A 64 10.97 21.18 -3.21
C PRO A 64 11.56 21.15 -1.80
N THR A 65 11.10 20.20 -0.99
CA THR A 65 11.73 19.76 0.26
C THR A 65 12.38 18.40 0.00
N ILE A 66 13.71 18.35 0.05
CA ILE A 66 14.53 17.21 -0.37
C ILE A 66 15.26 16.63 0.85
N GLY A 67 14.98 15.38 1.18
CA GLY A 67 15.78 14.58 2.11
C GLY A 67 16.94 13.91 1.36
N LEU A 68 18.13 13.89 1.98
CA LEU A 68 19.34 13.34 1.38
C LEU A 68 19.97 12.29 2.29
N SER A 69 20.84 11.43 1.73
CA SER A 69 21.77 10.62 2.50
C SER A 69 22.71 11.50 3.34
N THR A 70 23.25 10.95 4.44
CA THR A 70 24.11 11.69 5.37
C THR A 70 25.30 12.34 4.65
N ASN A 71 25.54 13.62 4.94
CA ASN A 71 26.59 14.46 4.35
C ASN A 71 26.45 14.77 2.85
N ALA A 72 25.40 14.28 2.19
CA ALA A 72 25.17 14.62 0.79
C ALA A 72 24.62 16.03 0.62
N THR A 73 24.96 16.65 -0.50
CA THR A 73 24.44 17.93 -0.97
C THR A 73 23.71 17.72 -2.30
N VAL A 74 22.82 18.64 -2.67
CA VAL A 74 22.03 18.54 -3.91
C VAL A 74 22.01 19.87 -4.66
N SER A 75 22.03 19.79 -5.99
CA SER A 75 21.84 20.93 -6.91
C SER A 75 20.77 20.58 -7.97
N PRO A 76 19.69 21.37 -8.16
CA PRO A 76 19.32 22.58 -7.42
C PRO A 76 19.19 22.38 -5.90
N SER A 77 19.49 23.42 -5.12
CA SER A 77 19.49 23.35 -3.66
C SER A 77 18.09 23.11 -3.10
N ASN A 78 18.03 22.38 -1.99
CA ASN A 78 16.79 22.15 -1.24
C ASN A 78 16.13 23.49 -0.83
N GLY A 79 14.79 23.58 -0.93
CA GLY A 79 14.01 24.75 -0.55
C GLY A 79 14.04 25.91 -1.55
N ILE A 80 14.68 25.75 -2.71
CA ILE A 80 14.71 26.78 -3.75
C ILE A 80 13.56 26.58 -4.74
N ALA A 81 12.76 27.63 -4.96
CA ALA A 81 11.71 27.64 -5.97
C ALA A 81 12.29 27.25 -7.34
N THR A 82 11.68 26.25 -7.96
CA THR A 82 12.15 25.60 -9.18
C THR A 82 10.99 25.45 -10.15
N ASP A 83 11.26 25.66 -11.45
CA ASP A 83 10.28 25.46 -12.52
C ASP A 83 10.23 23.98 -12.90
N PHE A 84 9.09 23.33 -12.66
CA PHE A 84 8.82 21.93 -13.03
C PHE A 84 7.81 21.79 -14.18
N SER A 85 7.61 22.84 -14.99
CA SER A 85 6.85 22.74 -16.26
C SER A 85 7.46 21.71 -17.22
N ASN A 86 8.74 21.38 -17.03
CA ASN A 86 9.45 20.28 -17.67
C ASN A 86 10.20 19.46 -16.61
N PRO A 87 10.59 18.19 -16.89
CA PRO A 87 11.40 17.42 -15.95
C PRO A 87 12.70 18.12 -15.58
N VAL A 88 13.01 18.16 -14.28
CA VAL A 88 14.17 18.85 -13.72
C VAL A 88 15.20 17.83 -13.24
N THR A 89 16.47 18.10 -13.48
CA THR A 89 17.55 17.22 -13.03
C THR A 89 18.14 17.72 -11.72
N PHE A 90 18.22 16.84 -10.72
CA PHE A 90 18.88 17.08 -9.43
C PHE A 90 20.14 16.22 -9.33
N THR A 91 21.29 16.84 -9.11
CA THR A 91 22.56 16.16 -8.88
C THR A 91 22.84 16.11 -7.39
N VAL A 92 22.93 14.91 -6.84
CA VAL A 92 23.34 14.66 -5.45
C VAL A 92 24.83 14.32 -5.44
N THR A 93 25.58 14.91 -4.52
CA THR A 93 27.02 14.67 -4.35
C THR A 93 27.37 14.46 -2.88
N ASN A 94 28.26 13.50 -2.61
CA ASN A 94 28.84 13.26 -1.30
C ASN A 94 30.27 12.75 -1.48
N ASN A 95 31.28 13.60 -1.25
CA ASN A 95 32.69 13.29 -1.49
C ASN A 95 32.94 12.64 -2.87
N THR A 96 33.16 11.31 -2.90
CA THR A 96 33.44 10.54 -4.12
C THR A 96 32.19 9.98 -4.80
N ALA A 97 31.03 9.99 -4.14
CA ALA A 97 29.77 9.51 -4.69
C ALA A 97 28.98 10.64 -5.38
N SER A 98 28.34 10.31 -6.50
CA SER A 98 27.40 11.20 -7.20
C SER A 98 26.25 10.40 -7.81
N ALA A 99 25.05 10.98 -7.79
CA ALA A 99 23.86 10.44 -8.44
C ALA A 99 23.04 11.57 -9.06
N ILE A 100 22.43 11.30 -10.21
CA ILE A 100 21.58 12.24 -10.94
C ILE A 100 20.16 11.72 -10.91
N TYR A 101 19.22 12.52 -10.42
CA TYR A 101 17.80 12.22 -10.38
C TYR A 101 17.03 13.09 -11.36
N THR A 102 16.11 12.51 -12.13
CA THR A 102 15.15 13.26 -12.94
C THR A 102 13.81 13.36 -12.23
N VAL A 103 13.41 14.57 -11.87
CA VAL A 103 12.13 14.87 -11.21
C VAL A 103 11.12 15.33 -12.24
N LYS A 104 9.98 14.64 -12.33
CA LYS A 104 8.83 15.03 -13.14
C LYS A 104 7.66 15.38 -12.23
N VAL A 105 7.22 16.63 -12.26
CA VAL A 105 5.97 17.06 -11.63
C VAL A 105 4.87 17.03 -12.69
N THR A 106 3.77 16.37 -12.37
CA THR A 106 2.59 16.32 -13.24
C THR A 106 1.44 17.01 -12.51
N ALA A 107 0.96 18.11 -13.10
CA ALA A 107 -0.30 18.72 -12.70
C ALA A 107 -1.45 17.75 -13.01
N ILE A 108 -2.16 17.33 -11.98
CA ILE A 108 -3.35 16.50 -12.02
C ILE A 108 -4.55 17.32 -11.56
N GLY A 109 -5.74 17.05 -12.08
CA GLY A 109 -6.95 17.69 -11.59
C GLY A 109 -7.29 17.22 -10.17
N LYS A 110 -8.58 17.09 -9.89
CA LYS A 110 -9.02 16.37 -8.70
C LYS A 110 -8.71 14.88 -8.91
N PRO A 111 -8.11 14.18 -7.93
CA PRO A 111 -7.69 12.80 -8.10
C PRO A 111 -8.91 11.92 -8.37
N THR A 112 -8.83 11.03 -9.36
CA THR A 112 -9.87 10.02 -9.61
C THR A 112 -9.68 8.78 -8.74
N ALA A 113 -8.51 8.60 -8.15
CA ALA A 113 -8.26 7.56 -7.18
C ALA A 113 -7.25 8.00 -6.10
N VAL A 114 -7.40 7.49 -4.89
CA VAL A 114 -6.50 7.81 -3.77
C VAL A 114 -6.02 6.54 -3.09
N PHE A 115 -4.70 6.40 -2.93
CA PHE A 115 -4.13 5.45 -1.99
C PHE A 115 -4.11 6.12 -0.61
N VAL A 116 -4.87 5.60 0.34
CA VAL A 116 -4.90 6.12 1.72
C VAL A 116 -4.13 5.19 2.65
N SER A 117 -3.44 5.75 3.64
CA SER A 117 -2.75 4.97 4.68
C SER A 117 -2.62 5.75 6.00
N LEU A 118 -2.10 5.08 7.04
CA LEU A 118 -1.87 5.69 8.36
C LEU A 118 -0.73 6.72 8.36
N PRO A 119 0.46 6.45 7.77
CA PRO A 119 1.55 7.42 7.82
C PRO A 119 1.26 8.72 7.07
N ALA A 120 1.87 9.82 7.52
CA ALA A 120 1.69 11.14 6.91
C ALA A 120 2.34 11.22 5.51
N SER A 121 3.33 10.37 5.24
CA SER A 121 4.02 10.34 3.95
C SER A 121 4.31 8.92 3.48
N MET A 122 4.32 8.77 2.15
CA MET A 122 4.60 7.50 1.49
C MET A 122 5.96 6.88 1.90
N ASN A 123 6.95 7.69 2.27
CA ASN A 123 8.28 7.19 2.67
C ASN A 123 8.29 6.50 4.05
N GLU A 124 7.20 6.62 4.80
CA GLU A 124 7.02 6.00 6.11
C GLU A 124 6.21 4.70 6.02
N LEU A 125 5.75 4.33 4.81
CA LEU A 125 5.09 3.05 4.57
C LEU A 125 6.07 1.90 4.78
N ASN A 126 5.58 0.80 5.35
CA ASN A 126 6.29 -0.48 5.34
C ASN A 126 6.43 -1.01 3.90
N SER A 127 7.35 -1.97 3.67
CA SER A 127 7.65 -2.46 2.32
C SER A 127 6.43 -3.02 1.57
N GLU A 128 5.51 -3.67 2.29
CA GLU A 128 4.28 -4.24 1.72
C GLU A 128 3.36 -3.12 1.19
N GLU A 129 3.00 -2.15 2.04
CA GLU A 129 2.16 -1.02 1.66
C GLU A 129 2.84 -0.10 0.63
N LEU A 130 4.15 0.09 0.74
CA LEU A 130 4.92 0.90 -0.20
C LEU A 130 4.91 0.28 -1.60
N THR A 131 5.02 -1.04 -1.70
CA THR A 131 5.01 -1.75 -2.98
C THR A 131 3.65 -1.63 -3.67
N ALA A 132 2.56 -1.85 -2.91
CA ALA A 132 1.19 -1.64 -3.36
C ALA A 132 0.93 -0.18 -3.81
N CYS A 133 1.37 0.79 -2.99
CA CYS A 133 1.21 2.22 -3.27
C CYS A 133 1.97 2.65 -4.53
N LYS A 134 3.24 2.23 -4.69
CA LYS A 134 4.05 2.51 -5.89
C LYS A 134 3.37 1.95 -7.13
N TRP A 135 2.87 0.73 -7.07
CA TRP A 135 2.13 0.14 -8.19
C TRP A 135 0.91 0.99 -8.56
N MET A 136 0.11 1.44 -7.59
CA MET A 136 -1.06 2.28 -7.88
C MET A 136 -0.66 3.58 -8.59
N LEU A 137 0.32 4.30 -8.04
CA LEU A 137 0.74 5.61 -8.56
C LEU A 137 1.40 5.53 -9.94
N GLN A 138 1.89 4.35 -10.32
CA GLN A 138 2.47 4.08 -11.65
C GLN A 138 1.42 3.62 -12.67
N ASN A 139 0.39 2.89 -12.24
CA ASN A 139 -0.52 2.18 -13.15
C ASN A 139 -1.93 2.78 -13.21
N ILE A 140 -2.36 3.49 -12.17
CA ILE A 140 -3.68 4.12 -12.10
C ILE A 140 -3.55 5.61 -12.44
N PRO A 141 -4.10 6.07 -13.58
CA PRO A 141 -4.02 7.46 -13.97
C PRO A 141 -4.69 8.38 -12.95
N ASN A 142 -4.15 9.60 -12.79
CA ASN A 142 -4.72 10.62 -11.92
C ASN A 142 -4.97 10.10 -10.48
N SER A 143 -4.03 9.28 -9.99
CA SER A 143 -4.02 8.77 -8.62
C SER A 143 -3.10 9.58 -7.71
N LEU A 144 -3.41 9.59 -6.41
CA LEU A 144 -2.69 10.36 -5.40
C LEU A 144 -2.51 9.52 -4.12
N TYR A 145 -1.41 9.73 -3.40
CA TYR A 145 -1.26 9.26 -2.01
C TYR A 145 -1.80 10.30 -1.03
N ALA A 146 -2.54 9.87 -0.02
CA ALA A 146 -2.99 10.70 1.09
C ALA A 146 -2.92 9.95 2.43
N SER A 147 -2.78 10.65 3.54
CA SER A 147 -2.97 10.06 4.87
C SER A 147 -4.43 10.12 5.30
N PHE A 148 -4.84 9.29 6.26
CA PHE A 148 -6.17 9.43 6.87
C PHE A 148 -6.39 10.81 7.53
N THR A 149 -5.32 11.43 8.02
CA THR A 149 -5.37 12.80 8.54
C THR A 149 -5.73 13.81 7.44
N ASP A 150 -5.19 13.65 6.23
CA ASP A 150 -5.53 14.50 5.09
C ASP A 150 -7.00 14.34 4.68
N ILE A 151 -7.50 13.09 4.69
CA ILE A 151 -8.92 12.80 4.42
C ILE A 151 -9.81 13.45 5.47
N LYS A 152 -9.50 13.26 6.76
CA LYS A 152 -10.27 13.83 7.87
C LYS A 152 -10.31 15.37 7.81
N ASN A 153 -9.20 16.00 7.46
CA ASN A 153 -9.09 17.45 7.41
C ASN A 153 -9.61 18.06 6.10
N GLY A 154 -10.02 17.25 5.11
CA GLY A 154 -10.45 17.73 3.79
C GLY A 154 -9.32 18.37 3.00
N THR A 155 -8.07 17.99 3.26
CA THR A 155 -6.88 18.50 2.55
C THR A 155 -6.82 18.01 1.10
N VAL A 156 -7.41 16.85 0.84
CA VAL A 156 -7.59 16.31 -0.52
C VAL A 156 -9.03 16.52 -0.97
N ASP A 157 -9.20 17.18 -2.11
CA ASP A 157 -10.52 17.32 -2.75
C ASP A 157 -10.92 15.99 -3.41
N LEU A 158 -11.85 15.28 -2.79
CA LEU A 158 -12.36 13.99 -3.26
C LEU A 158 -13.55 14.10 -4.22
N SER A 159 -13.96 15.30 -4.65
CA SER A 159 -15.20 15.48 -5.42
C SER A 159 -15.21 14.83 -6.80
N GLU A 160 -14.06 14.45 -7.36
CA GLU A 160 -13.95 13.60 -8.56
C GLU A 160 -13.37 12.20 -8.27
N CYS A 161 -13.03 11.92 -7.01
CA CYS A 161 -12.44 10.65 -6.61
C CYS A 161 -13.47 9.52 -6.73
N LYS A 162 -13.15 8.51 -7.53
CA LYS A 162 -14.01 7.33 -7.75
C LYS A 162 -13.66 6.18 -6.83
N VAL A 163 -12.38 6.00 -6.53
CA VAL A 163 -11.91 4.86 -5.72
C VAL A 163 -10.87 5.31 -4.70
N ILE A 164 -11.11 4.99 -3.43
CA ILE A 164 -10.07 5.00 -2.40
C ILE A 164 -9.60 3.56 -2.17
N TRP A 165 -8.29 3.32 -2.26
CA TRP A 165 -7.67 2.06 -1.90
C TRP A 165 -6.91 2.21 -0.59
N TRP A 166 -7.20 1.33 0.37
CA TRP A 166 -6.32 1.10 1.50
C TRP A 166 -5.85 -0.36 1.52
N HIS A 167 -4.54 -0.52 1.41
CA HIS A 167 -3.84 -1.75 1.70
C HIS A 167 -3.18 -1.60 3.06
N TYR A 168 -3.60 -2.40 4.05
CA TYR A 168 -3.11 -2.25 5.42
C TYR A 168 -2.37 -3.48 5.88
N HIS A 169 -1.07 -3.31 6.11
CA HIS A 169 -0.21 -4.36 6.65
C HIS A 169 0.23 -3.98 8.08
N LYS A 170 0.24 -4.99 8.95
CA LYS A 170 0.70 -4.85 10.33
C LYS A 170 1.48 -6.10 10.72
N ASP A 171 2.73 -5.90 11.09
CA ASP A 171 3.60 -6.95 11.60
C ASP A 171 3.00 -7.58 12.87
N GLY A 172 2.90 -8.92 12.90
CA GLY A 172 2.22 -9.68 13.96
C GLY A 172 0.69 -9.67 13.90
N GLY A 173 0.11 -8.99 12.90
CA GLY A 173 -1.31 -9.01 12.58
C GLY A 173 -2.24 -8.14 13.44
N VAL A 174 -3.51 -8.12 13.04
CA VAL A 174 -4.60 -7.39 13.69
C VAL A 174 -5.81 -8.31 13.77
N ASP A 175 -6.17 -8.75 14.98
CA ASP A 175 -7.26 -9.70 15.19
C ASP A 175 -8.55 -9.03 15.69
N GLY A 176 -9.51 -8.87 14.78
CA GLY A 176 -10.83 -8.36 15.06
C GLY A 176 -10.92 -6.84 15.25
N LYS A 177 -12.16 -6.39 15.46
CA LYS A 177 -12.55 -4.97 15.45
C LYS A 177 -11.80 -4.13 16.49
N GLU A 178 -11.76 -4.57 17.75
CA GLU A 178 -11.11 -3.80 18.83
C GLU A 178 -9.60 -3.66 18.63
N ALA A 179 -8.94 -4.71 18.12
CA ALA A 179 -7.51 -4.65 17.81
C ALA A 179 -7.25 -3.72 16.63
N PHE A 180 -8.12 -3.73 15.62
CA PHE A 180 -8.08 -2.82 14.49
C PHE A 180 -8.24 -1.36 14.92
N GLU A 181 -9.25 -1.05 15.72
CA GLU A 181 -9.50 0.31 16.21
C GLU A 181 -8.29 0.86 17.00
N ARG A 182 -7.62 0.00 17.77
CA ARG A 182 -6.40 0.34 18.51
C ARG A 182 -5.18 0.52 17.61
N SER A 183 -5.09 -0.25 16.53
CA SER A 183 -3.93 -0.28 15.63
C SER A 183 -4.00 0.76 14.52
N ALA A 184 -5.20 1.26 14.21
CA ALA A 184 -5.48 2.22 13.15
C ALA A 184 -6.37 3.40 13.63
N PRO A 185 -6.03 4.10 14.74
CA PRO A 185 -6.87 5.15 15.28
C PRO A 185 -7.07 6.32 14.30
N GLU A 186 -6.11 6.62 13.43
CA GLU A 186 -6.24 7.64 12.39
C GLU A 186 -7.35 7.29 11.38
N ALA A 187 -7.47 6.02 10.99
CA ALA A 187 -8.52 5.55 10.10
C ALA A 187 -9.90 5.64 10.76
N VAL A 188 -10.02 5.20 12.02
CA VAL A 188 -11.26 5.34 12.81
C VAL A 188 -11.66 6.81 12.95
N ASN A 189 -10.69 7.69 13.23
CA ASN A 189 -10.92 9.13 13.33
C ASN A 189 -11.34 9.78 12.00
N ALA A 190 -11.05 9.16 10.86
CA ALA A 190 -11.47 9.59 9.53
C ALA A 190 -12.79 8.92 9.06
N ALA A 191 -13.36 8.00 9.83
CA ALA A 191 -14.50 7.17 9.41
C ALA A 191 -15.73 7.99 9.00
N VAL A 192 -15.98 9.15 9.62
CA VAL A 192 -17.08 10.04 9.22
C VAL A 192 -16.88 10.57 7.79
N ALA A 193 -15.69 11.11 7.48
CA ALA A 193 -15.37 11.63 6.16
C ALA A 193 -15.40 10.53 5.09
N LEU A 194 -14.90 9.33 5.42
CA LEU A 194 -14.91 8.17 4.54
C LEU A 194 -16.33 7.64 4.30
N ARG A 195 -17.19 7.67 5.33
CA ARG A 195 -18.62 7.33 5.20
C ARG A 195 -19.36 8.35 4.35
N ASP A 196 -19.08 9.64 4.50
CA ASP A 196 -19.69 10.67 3.66
C ASP A 196 -19.26 10.52 2.20
N TYR A 197 -17.98 10.22 1.96
CA TYR A 197 -17.49 9.84 0.63
C TYR A 197 -18.23 8.61 0.06
N TYR A 198 -18.35 7.54 0.86
CA TYR A 198 -19.08 6.32 0.48
C TYR A 198 -20.53 6.61 0.10
N ASN A 199 -21.24 7.35 0.95
CA ASN A 199 -22.65 7.70 0.80
C ASN A 199 -22.93 8.60 -0.41
N ASN A 200 -21.90 9.28 -0.93
CA ASN A 200 -21.95 10.14 -2.10
C ASN A 200 -21.41 9.46 -3.37
N GLY A 201 -21.34 8.13 -3.38
CA GLY A 201 -21.02 7.33 -4.56
C GLY A 201 -19.55 6.96 -4.67
N GLY A 202 -18.72 7.32 -3.70
CA GLY A 202 -17.32 6.92 -3.65
C GLY A 202 -17.16 5.42 -3.38
N SER A 203 -16.26 4.76 -4.11
CA SER A 203 -15.98 3.34 -3.94
C SER A 203 -14.71 3.07 -3.13
N PHE A 204 -14.63 1.90 -2.52
CA PHE A 204 -13.45 1.44 -1.80
C PHE A 204 -12.91 0.12 -2.31
N LEU A 205 -11.58 0.04 -2.36
CA LEU A 205 -10.85 -1.21 -2.32
C LEU A 205 -10.22 -1.32 -0.93
N PHE A 206 -10.58 -2.34 -0.16
CA PHE A 206 -9.96 -2.66 1.12
C PHE A 206 -9.25 -4.00 1.04
N THR A 207 -7.98 -4.04 1.40
CA THR A 207 -7.17 -5.26 1.27
C THR A 207 -6.33 -5.52 2.52
N ARG A 208 -6.10 -6.80 2.83
CA ARG A 208 -5.52 -7.27 4.11
C ARG A 208 -6.32 -6.73 5.30
N TYR A 209 -5.69 -6.22 6.36
CA TYR A 209 -6.40 -5.82 7.59
C TYR A 209 -7.34 -4.62 7.40
N ALA A 210 -7.22 -3.89 6.28
CA ALA A 210 -8.13 -2.81 5.93
C ALA A 210 -9.58 -3.29 5.71
N THR A 211 -9.80 -4.60 5.53
CA THR A 211 -11.14 -5.19 5.40
C THR A 211 -11.99 -5.12 6.67
N ASN A 212 -11.43 -4.63 7.78
CA ASN A 212 -12.18 -4.23 8.98
C ASN A 212 -12.88 -2.86 8.82
N MET A 213 -12.36 -1.98 7.96
CA MET A 213 -12.86 -0.62 7.75
C MET A 213 -14.34 -0.50 7.34
N PRO A 214 -14.92 -1.42 6.53
CA PRO A 214 -16.34 -1.39 6.18
C PRO A 214 -17.29 -1.27 7.39
N ALA A 215 -16.93 -1.84 8.55
CA ALA A 215 -17.73 -1.71 9.76
C ALA A 215 -17.74 -0.26 10.27
N GLU A 216 -16.57 0.39 10.33
CA GLU A 216 -16.42 1.77 10.80
C GLU A 216 -17.18 2.79 9.94
N ILE A 217 -17.29 2.54 8.64
CA ILE A 217 -18.02 3.42 7.72
C ILE A 217 -19.50 3.06 7.56
N GLY A 218 -19.99 2.08 8.33
CA GLY A 218 -21.40 1.69 8.35
C GLY A 218 -21.87 0.97 7.08
N ALA A 219 -20.97 0.26 6.39
CA ALA A 219 -21.31 -0.56 5.23
C ALA A 219 -21.84 -1.95 5.63
N VAL A 220 -21.37 -2.51 6.75
CA VAL A 220 -21.81 -3.82 7.26
C VAL A 220 -23.09 -3.67 8.06
N ALA A 221 -24.16 -4.36 7.67
CA ALA A 221 -25.51 -4.16 8.22
C ALA A 221 -25.61 -4.45 9.72
N ASN A 222 -24.90 -5.46 10.22
CA ASN A 222 -24.83 -5.78 11.65
C ASN A 222 -23.61 -5.17 12.36
N ASN A 223 -22.85 -4.28 11.71
CA ASN A 223 -21.64 -3.64 12.23
C ASN A 223 -20.51 -4.62 12.66
N ALA A 224 -20.54 -5.87 12.19
CA ALA A 224 -19.48 -6.85 12.44
C ALA A 224 -18.24 -6.59 11.57
N ALA A 225 -17.11 -7.17 11.96
CA ALA A 225 -15.86 -7.16 11.23
C ALA A 225 -15.38 -8.61 10.98
N PRO A 226 -14.42 -8.84 10.07
CA PRO A 226 -13.86 -10.17 9.84
C PRO A 226 -13.50 -10.87 11.17
N ASN A 227 -13.97 -12.09 11.33
CA ASN A 227 -13.91 -12.84 12.60
C ASN A 227 -12.76 -13.84 12.64
N ASN A 228 -12.05 -14.04 11.54
CA ASN A 228 -10.89 -14.91 11.42
C ASN A 228 -9.72 -14.10 10.89
N CYS A 229 -8.93 -13.56 11.82
CA CYS A 229 -7.83 -12.68 11.49
C CYS A 229 -6.55 -13.18 12.16
N TRP A 230 -5.47 -13.27 11.40
CA TRP A 230 -4.15 -13.59 11.95
C TRP A 230 -3.06 -13.11 11.01
N GLY A 231 -1.82 -13.11 11.47
CA GLY A 231 -0.63 -12.83 10.67
C GLY A 231 0.62 -13.15 11.46
N GLN A 232 1.65 -13.64 10.77
CA GLN A 232 2.95 -13.90 11.36
C GLN A 232 3.76 -12.62 11.50
N ASN A 233 4.84 -12.70 12.28
CA ASN A 233 5.86 -11.65 12.26
C ASN A 233 6.65 -11.72 10.96
N GLU A 234 7.07 -10.58 10.44
CA GLU A 234 7.91 -10.46 9.25
C GLU A 234 9.24 -11.23 9.39
N ALA A 235 9.80 -11.26 10.61
CA ALA A 235 11.00 -12.03 10.92
C ALA A 235 10.80 -13.55 10.76
N ASP A 236 9.56 -14.01 10.93
CA ASP A 236 9.17 -15.42 10.91
C ASP A 236 8.43 -15.79 9.62
N ALA A 237 8.39 -14.89 8.62
CA ALA A 237 7.61 -15.06 7.39
C ALA A 237 7.89 -16.43 6.74
N GLU A 238 6.81 -17.18 6.52
CA GLU A 238 6.85 -18.52 5.95
C GLU A 238 7.47 -18.49 4.55
N LYS A 239 8.37 -19.45 4.30
CA LYS A 239 8.86 -19.72 2.96
C LYS A 239 7.96 -20.72 2.26
N VAL A 240 7.19 -20.23 1.31
CA VAL A 240 6.22 -21.00 0.54
C VAL A 240 6.93 -22.10 -0.26
N SER A 241 6.61 -23.37 0.01
CA SER A 241 7.24 -24.53 -0.66
C SER A 241 6.72 -24.78 -2.08
N GLY A 242 5.51 -24.30 -2.39
CA GLY A 242 4.84 -24.40 -3.68
C GLY A 242 3.69 -23.40 -3.75
N PRO A 243 3.15 -23.09 -4.93
CA PRO A 243 2.34 -21.90 -5.12
C PRO A 243 1.04 -21.93 -4.28
N TRP A 244 0.73 -20.80 -3.63
CA TRP A 244 -0.47 -20.65 -2.81
C TRP A 244 -1.64 -20.12 -3.62
N ASN A 245 -2.86 -20.47 -3.20
CA ASN A 245 -4.08 -20.10 -3.90
C ASN A 245 -5.27 -19.91 -2.94
N PHE A 246 -6.31 -19.29 -3.49
CA PHE A 246 -7.67 -19.32 -2.96
C PHE A 246 -8.66 -19.71 -4.08
N PHE A 247 -9.90 -20.01 -3.70
CA PHE A 247 -10.90 -20.57 -4.61
C PHE A 247 -11.99 -19.57 -4.99
N ILE A 248 -12.42 -19.60 -6.25
CA ILE A 248 -13.48 -18.73 -6.81
C ILE A 248 -14.68 -19.52 -7.33
N GLN A 249 -14.93 -20.70 -6.75
CA GLN A 249 -16.03 -21.58 -7.15
C GLN A 249 -17.37 -20.81 -7.14
N GLY A 250 -18.06 -20.80 -8.27
CA GLY A 250 -19.34 -20.07 -8.44
C GLY A 250 -19.20 -18.61 -8.87
N HIS A 251 -17.98 -18.07 -8.93
CA HIS A 251 -17.71 -16.64 -9.16
C HIS A 251 -16.72 -16.38 -10.32
N THR A 252 -16.49 -17.36 -11.20
CA THR A 252 -15.48 -17.30 -12.27
C THR A 252 -15.72 -16.20 -13.32
N SER A 253 -16.94 -15.70 -13.44
CA SER A 253 -17.31 -14.58 -14.32
C SER A 253 -17.14 -13.20 -13.68
N HIS A 254 -16.84 -13.14 -12.37
CA HIS A 254 -16.73 -11.86 -11.68
C HIS A 254 -15.55 -11.04 -12.26
N PRO A 255 -15.71 -9.72 -12.52
CA PRO A 255 -14.68 -8.88 -13.14
C PRO A 255 -13.31 -8.93 -12.46
N LEU A 256 -13.28 -9.11 -11.14
CA LEU A 256 -12.05 -9.24 -10.35
C LEU A 256 -11.11 -10.34 -10.87
N PHE A 257 -11.68 -11.47 -11.33
CA PHE A 257 -10.92 -12.69 -11.64
C PHE A 257 -10.65 -12.89 -13.13
N GLN A 258 -10.80 -11.85 -13.95
CA GLN A 258 -10.66 -11.96 -15.40
C GLN A 258 -9.20 -11.85 -15.87
N ASN A 259 -8.83 -12.69 -16.84
CA ASN A 259 -7.51 -12.69 -17.49
C ASN A 259 -6.35 -12.89 -16.50
N LEU A 260 -6.54 -13.78 -15.52
CA LEU A 260 -5.49 -14.22 -14.60
C LEU A 260 -4.71 -15.39 -15.20
N ILE A 261 -3.48 -15.56 -14.72
CA ILE A 261 -2.65 -16.74 -15.00
C ILE A 261 -3.23 -17.91 -14.20
N MET A 262 -3.78 -18.88 -14.91
CA MET A 262 -4.47 -20.04 -14.33
C MET A 262 -3.63 -21.30 -14.47
N LYS A 263 -3.67 -22.16 -13.45
CA LYS A 263 -3.09 -23.50 -13.52
C LYS A 263 -4.01 -24.44 -14.30
N SER A 264 -3.44 -25.17 -15.26
CA SER A 264 -4.21 -26.11 -16.09
C SER A 264 -4.88 -27.18 -15.23
N GLY A 265 -6.16 -27.44 -15.49
CA GLY A 265 -6.97 -28.40 -14.73
C GLY A 265 -7.57 -27.86 -13.42
N GLU A 266 -7.26 -26.61 -13.03
CA GLU A 266 -7.74 -26.01 -11.78
C GLU A 266 -8.43 -24.66 -12.03
N PRO A 267 -9.58 -24.63 -12.73
CA PRO A 267 -10.21 -23.40 -13.23
C PRO A 267 -10.77 -22.49 -12.12
N ASN A 268 -10.85 -22.98 -10.89
CA ASN A 268 -11.37 -22.25 -9.74
C ASN A 268 -10.28 -21.84 -8.74
N ALA A 269 -9.01 -22.19 -8.96
CA ALA A 269 -7.92 -21.85 -8.06
C ALA A 269 -7.13 -20.66 -8.59
N ILE A 270 -7.17 -19.55 -7.86
CA ILE A 270 -6.37 -18.36 -8.17
C ILE A 270 -5.07 -18.44 -7.40
N TYR A 271 -3.98 -18.71 -8.12
CA TYR A 271 -2.64 -18.74 -7.55
C TYR A 271 -2.03 -17.34 -7.55
N THR A 272 -1.41 -16.95 -6.43
CA THR A 272 -0.84 -15.60 -6.25
C THR A 272 0.51 -15.57 -5.56
N CYS A 273 1.03 -16.72 -5.13
CA CYS A 273 2.40 -16.82 -4.63
C CYS A 273 3.15 -17.86 -5.45
N ASP A 274 4.42 -17.60 -5.73
CA ASP A 274 5.32 -18.55 -6.37
C ASP A 274 6.14 -19.33 -5.32
N ALA A 275 6.77 -20.43 -5.72
CA ALA A 275 7.65 -21.17 -4.82
C ALA A 275 8.81 -20.27 -4.36
N ASN A 276 9.18 -20.39 -3.07
CA ASN A 276 10.13 -19.56 -2.34
C ASN A 276 9.63 -18.17 -1.92
N TYR A 277 8.41 -17.76 -2.30
CA TYR A 277 7.83 -16.52 -1.80
C TYR A 277 7.79 -16.54 -0.26
N ARG A 278 8.25 -15.46 0.36
CA ARG A 278 8.19 -15.21 1.80
C ARG A 278 6.93 -14.43 2.13
N ILE A 279 6.09 -14.99 2.99
CA ILE A 279 4.76 -14.45 3.29
C ILE A 279 4.45 -14.54 4.78
N THR A 280 3.79 -13.51 5.32
CA THR A 280 3.32 -13.51 6.72
C THR A 280 1.94 -14.15 6.89
N ASN A 281 1.31 -14.56 5.78
CA ASN A 281 -0.04 -15.10 5.73
C ASN A 281 -1.06 -14.23 6.49
N SER A 282 -0.93 -12.90 6.36
CA SER A 282 -1.84 -11.97 7.04
C SER A 282 -3.23 -12.03 6.42
N THR A 283 -4.18 -12.57 7.17
CA THR A 283 -5.57 -12.62 6.74
C THR A 283 -6.48 -11.82 7.65
N ALA A 284 -7.52 -11.27 7.05
CA ALA A 284 -8.67 -10.73 7.73
C ALA A 284 -9.92 -11.19 6.96
N GLN A 285 -10.37 -12.41 7.26
CA GLN A 285 -11.38 -13.16 6.52
C GLN A 285 -12.57 -13.53 7.42
N TRP A 286 -13.63 -14.07 6.82
CA TRP A 286 -14.81 -14.52 7.56
C TRP A 286 -14.87 -16.03 7.63
N HIS A 287 -14.73 -16.57 8.84
CA HIS A 287 -15.05 -17.96 9.13
C HIS A 287 -16.55 -18.22 9.01
N ILE A 288 -16.89 -19.31 8.33
CA ILE A 288 -18.26 -19.78 8.09
C ILE A 288 -18.35 -21.23 8.58
N GLY A 289 -19.20 -21.48 9.57
CA GLY A 289 -19.29 -22.76 10.24
C GLY A 289 -20.18 -22.72 11.47
N THR A 290 -20.53 -23.90 11.97
CA THR A 290 -21.39 -24.08 13.17
C THR A 290 -20.60 -24.20 14.47
N ASP A 291 -19.27 -24.09 14.38
CA ASP A 291 -18.31 -24.24 15.47
C ASP A 291 -18.04 -22.91 16.19
N TRP A 292 -17.60 -21.87 15.48
CA TRP A 292 -17.32 -20.54 16.04
C TRP A 292 -17.61 -19.42 15.03
N GLY A 293 -17.40 -18.17 15.41
CA GLY A 293 -17.53 -17.02 14.50
C GLY A 293 -18.96 -16.54 14.23
N GLY A 294 -19.98 -17.32 14.59
CA GLY A 294 -21.39 -16.91 14.63
C GLY A 294 -22.16 -17.05 13.32
N TYR A 295 -21.52 -17.51 12.24
CA TYR A 295 -22.12 -17.63 10.91
C TYR A 295 -22.20 -19.08 10.43
N ASP A 296 -23.30 -19.75 10.79
CA ASP A 296 -23.53 -21.18 10.53
C ASP A 296 -23.45 -21.57 9.04
N ASN A 297 -23.71 -20.62 8.14
CA ASN A 297 -23.62 -20.80 6.69
C ASN A 297 -23.55 -19.43 5.97
N LEU A 298 -23.18 -19.48 4.68
CA LEU A 298 -23.08 -18.29 3.83
C LEU A 298 -24.38 -17.49 3.75
N ASN A 299 -25.56 -18.13 3.79
CA ASN A 299 -26.83 -17.40 3.70
C ASN A 299 -27.07 -16.52 4.95
N LYS A 300 -26.76 -17.05 6.14
CA LYS A 300 -26.81 -16.29 7.38
C LYS A 300 -25.83 -15.11 7.33
N TRP A 301 -24.58 -15.38 6.92
CA TRP A 301 -23.55 -14.34 6.78
C TRP A 301 -23.98 -13.23 5.81
N ARG A 302 -24.44 -13.57 4.59
CA ARG A 302 -24.95 -12.60 3.61
C ARG A 302 -26.10 -11.77 4.16
N THR A 303 -27.04 -12.41 4.86
CA THR A 303 -28.24 -11.75 5.40
C THR A 303 -27.91 -10.78 6.52
N GLU A 304 -27.02 -11.16 7.44
CA GLU A 304 -26.66 -10.34 8.60
C GLU A 304 -25.66 -9.24 8.27
N THR A 305 -24.72 -9.50 7.36
CA THR A 305 -23.70 -8.50 6.97
C THR A 305 -24.15 -7.60 5.83
N GLY A 306 -25.01 -8.09 4.94
CA GLY A 306 -25.36 -7.44 3.67
C GLY A 306 -24.30 -7.59 2.57
N ALA A 307 -23.24 -8.36 2.81
CA ALA A 307 -22.15 -8.60 1.85
C ALA A 307 -22.46 -9.73 0.86
N GLN A 308 -21.71 -9.77 -0.24
CA GLN A 308 -21.69 -10.86 -1.21
C GLN A 308 -20.27 -11.44 -1.28
N ASP A 309 -20.11 -12.71 -0.97
CA ASP A 309 -18.85 -13.44 -1.10
C ASP A 309 -18.47 -13.64 -2.57
N LEU A 310 -17.16 -13.65 -2.82
CA LEU A 310 -16.57 -13.78 -4.16
C LEU A 310 -15.47 -14.85 -4.21
N ALA A 311 -14.84 -15.16 -3.08
CA ALA A 311 -13.77 -16.14 -3.00
C ALA A 311 -13.64 -16.78 -1.61
N TYR A 312 -13.03 -17.96 -1.57
CA TYR A 312 -12.92 -18.80 -0.39
C TYR A 312 -11.51 -19.31 -0.13
N GLY A 313 -11.12 -19.40 1.14
CA GLY A 313 -9.91 -20.10 1.57
C GLY A 313 -10.07 -21.62 1.45
N GLY A 314 -8.98 -22.36 1.60
CA GLY A 314 -9.03 -23.84 1.62
C GLY A 314 -9.81 -24.42 2.81
N ASP A 315 -9.98 -23.62 3.86
CA ASP A 315 -10.81 -23.89 5.04
C ASP A 315 -12.30 -23.52 4.84
N GLY A 316 -12.66 -22.92 3.69
CA GLY A 316 -14.02 -22.46 3.39
C GLY A 316 -14.34 -21.05 3.90
N ALA A 317 -13.40 -20.35 4.54
CA ALA A 317 -13.60 -18.96 4.95
C ALA A 317 -13.82 -18.05 3.74
N VAL A 318 -14.62 -16.99 3.87
CA VAL A 318 -14.79 -15.97 2.82
C VAL A 318 -13.59 -15.04 2.85
N VAL A 319 -12.80 -15.03 1.77
CA VAL A 319 -11.53 -14.29 1.67
C VAL A 319 -11.57 -13.11 0.70
N ALA A 320 -12.59 -13.06 -0.17
CA ALA A 320 -12.94 -11.86 -0.91
C ALA A 320 -14.45 -11.70 -0.95
N TRP A 321 -14.93 -10.47 -0.84
CA TRP A 321 -16.35 -10.13 -0.83
C TRP A 321 -16.57 -8.69 -1.27
N GLU A 322 -17.82 -8.34 -1.56
CA GLU A 322 -18.21 -7.00 -1.93
C GLU A 322 -19.49 -6.51 -1.24
N PHE A 323 -19.64 -5.19 -1.20
CA PHE A 323 -20.89 -4.50 -0.99
C PHE A 323 -21.24 -3.77 -2.29
N PRO A 324 -22.27 -4.22 -3.02
CA PRO A 324 -22.68 -3.55 -4.25
C PRO A 324 -23.18 -2.12 -3.99
N ALA A 325 -23.09 -1.28 -5.03
CA ALA A 325 -23.65 0.07 -5.00
C ALA A 325 -25.17 0.02 -4.74
N THR A 326 -25.65 0.87 -3.83
CA THR A 326 -27.06 0.94 -3.45
C THR A 326 -27.49 2.39 -3.23
N GLY A 327 -28.51 2.85 -3.96
CA GLY A 327 -28.94 4.25 -3.92
C GLY A 327 -27.79 5.18 -4.32
N THR A 328 -27.37 6.06 -3.41
CA THR A 328 -26.22 6.94 -3.61
C THR A 328 -24.91 6.35 -3.11
N LYS A 329 -24.91 5.19 -2.44
CA LYS A 329 -23.70 4.55 -1.93
C LYS A 329 -22.88 3.94 -3.06
N GLY A 330 -21.56 4.12 -3.01
CA GLY A 330 -20.63 3.48 -3.94
C GLY A 330 -20.49 1.97 -3.70
N LYS A 331 -19.51 1.34 -4.34
CA LYS A 331 -19.18 -0.09 -4.16
C LYS A 331 -18.03 -0.24 -3.16
N ILE A 332 -17.99 -1.36 -2.45
CA ILE A 332 -16.82 -1.75 -1.66
C ILE A 332 -16.39 -3.14 -2.11
N LEU A 333 -15.12 -3.29 -2.42
CA LEU A 333 -14.50 -4.59 -2.66
C LEU A 333 -13.46 -4.87 -1.56
N CYS A 334 -13.57 -6.04 -0.95
CA CYS A 334 -12.69 -6.49 0.12
C CYS A 334 -11.91 -7.73 -0.32
N ILE A 335 -10.59 -7.73 -0.09
CA ILE A 335 -9.73 -8.91 -0.27
C ILE A 335 -8.91 -9.11 1.00
N GLY A 336 -9.40 -10.01 1.85
CA GLY A 336 -8.82 -10.37 3.15
C GLY A 336 -7.98 -11.64 3.12
N SER A 337 -7.77 -12.24 1.95
CA SER A 337 -6.96 -13.45 1.78
C SER A 337 -5.51 -13.20 2.20
N GLY A 338 -4.94 -14.13 2.97
CA GLY A 338 -3.49 -14.16 3.23
C GLY A 338 -2.65 -14.39 1.98
N CYS A 339 -3.27 -14.75 0.86
CA CYS A 339 -2.63 -14.88 -0.45
C CYS A 339 -2.58 -13.55 -1.23
N TYR A 340 -3.19 -12.46 -0.74
CA TYR A 340 -3.11 -11.13 -1.37
C TYR A 340 -2.00 -10.31 -0.72
N ASP A 341 -0.77 -10.49 -1.22
CA ASP A 341 0.48 -10.00 -0.63
C ASP A 341 1.35 -9.39 -1.74
N TRP A 342 1.91 -8.20 -1.53
CA TRP A 342 2.62 -7.39 -2.53
C TRP A 342 4.13 -7.50 -2.47
N TYR A 343 4.69 -7.89 -1.32
CA TYR A 343 6.10 -7.79 -1.04
C TYR A 343 6.62 -9.06 -0.39
N SER A 344 7.68 -9.59 -1.00
CA SER A 344 8.49 -10.63 -0.42
C SER A 344 9.84 -10.09 0.02
N VAL A 345 10.32 -10.51 1.19
CA VAL A 345 11.67 -10.15 1.66
C VAL A 345 12.78 -10.81 0.83
N ASP A 346 12.47 -11.93 0.15
CA ASP A 346 13.38 -12.58 -0.78
C ASP A 346 13.03 -12.16 -2.22
N ASP A 347 14.04 -12.02 -3.08
CA ASP A 347 13.82 -11.80 -4.52
C ASP A 347 13.37 -13.11 -5.18
N VAL A 348 12.09 -13.18 -5.57
CA VAL A 348 11.46 -14.38 -6.11
C VAL A 348 10.88 -14.07 -7.50
N PRO A 349 11.14 -14.91 -8.52
CA PRO A 349 10.52 -14.74 -9.83
C PRO A 349 8.99 -14.71 -9.72
N ALA A 350 8.37 -13.66 -10.22
CA ALA A 350 6.92 -13.52 -10.26
C ALA A 350 6.36 -14.19 -11.52
N PHE A 351 5.72 -15.34 -11.37
CA PHE A 351 4.85 -15.94 -12.39
C PHE A 351 3.39 -15.83 -11.95
N TYR A 352 2.98 -16.58 -10.92
CA TYR A 352 1.64 -16.46 -10.35
C TYR A 352 1.48 -15.18 -9.53
N HIS A 353 2.55 -14.66 -8.93
CA HIS A 353 2.49 -13.40 -8.18
C HIS A 353 2.05 -12.20 -9.04
N ASN A 354 2.27 -12.24 -10.36
CA ASN A 354 1.72 -11.24 -11.28
C ASN A 354 0.19 -11.14 -11.25
N ASN A 355 -0.52 -12.17 -10.77
CA ASN A 355 -1.95 -12.11 -10.56
C ASN A 355 -2.37 -11.07 -9.52
N ILE A 356 -1.50 -10.71 -8.55
CA ILE A 356 -1.79 -9.64 -7.58
C ILE A 356 -2.04 -8.33 -8.32
N ALA A 357 -1.04 -7.85 -9.07
CA ALA A 357 -1.15 -6.63 -9.87
C ALA A 357 -2.33 -6.68 -10.85
N LYS A 358 -2.56 -7.83 -11.50
CA LYS A 358 -3.67 -7.98 -12.45
C LYS A 358 -5.05 -7.92 -11.76
N MET A 359 -5.21 -8.58 -10.62
CA MET A 359 -6.43 -8.53 -9.81
C MET A 359 -6.69 -7.11 -9.30
N THR A 360 -5.65 -6.40 -8.85
CA THR A 360 -5.79 -5.01 -8.41
C THR A 360 -6.23 -4.10 -9.56
N GLN A 361 -5.66 -4.27 -10.75
CA GLN A 361 -6.11 -3.55 -11.94
C GLN A 361 -7.58 -3.84 -12.26
N ASN A 362 -7.98 -5.11 -12.19
CA ASN A 362 -9.36 -5.51 -12.39
C ASN A 362 -10.30 -4.91 -11.34
N ALA A 363 -9.87 -4.85 -10.07
CA ALA A 363 -10.60 -4.18 -8.99
C ALA A 363 -10.83 -2.70 -9.31
N PHE A 364 -9.79 -1.96 -9.71
CA PHE A 364 -9.95 -0.56 -10.13
C PHE A 364 -10.89 -0.42 -11.32
N ASN A 365 -10.76 -1.27 -12.36
CA ASN A 365 -11.65 -1.24 -13.51
C ASN A 365 -13.12 -1.51 -13.10
N TYR A 366 -13.35 -2.36 -12.11
CA TYR A 366 -14.67 -2.68 -11.60
C TYR A 366 -15.27 -1.57 -10.73
N LEU A 367 -14.42 -0.93 -9.91
CA LEU A 367 -14.79 0.10 -8.94
C LEU A 367 -14.79 1.52 -9.50
N MET A 368 -14.21 1.79 -10.67
CA MET A 368 -14.24 3.11 -11.31
C MET A 368 -15.47 3.32 -12.21
N ASN A 369 -16.15 2.25 -12.60
CA ASN A 369 -17.20 2.24 -13.62
C ASN A 369 -18.62 2.20 -13.05
N HIS A 370 -18.90 2.89 -11.94
CA HIS A 370 -20.24 2.94 -11.32
C HIS A 370 -20.78 4.36 -11.19
#